data_AF-A0A3B9XTN5-F1
#
_entry.id   AF-A0A3B9XTN5-F1
#
_cell.length_a   1.000
_cell.length_b   1.000
_cell.length_c   1.000
_cell.angle_alpha   90.00
_cell.angle_beta   90.00
_cell.angle_gamma   90.00
#
_symmetry.space_group_name_H-M   'P 1'
#
loop_
_entity.id
_entity.type
_entity.pdbx_description
1 polymer ?
#
loop_
_entity_poly.entity_id
_entity_poly.type
_entity_poly.pdbx_seq_one_letter_code
_entity_poly.pdbx_strand_id
1 'polypeptide(L)'
;GRPASQEWFEAGSLLQHFEITLDGLPSLVERSRFDGGSPMLQARWGLHGYPALATLVCTLEDEHTEQGLRDLCGQHRGEHLSIEVTQLPGLVVMRAQAQQAAPIKNAFFAAWRLLRRSLQNTEAVAPRIWFT
;
A
#
# COMPACT_ATOMS: atom_id res chain seq x y z
N GLY A 1 -8.93 6.97 12.75
CA GLY A 1 -10.24 7.29 13.35
C GLY A 1 -11.29 6.34 12.83
N ARG A 2 -12.57 6.66 12.98
CA ARG A 2 -13.73 5.98 12.40
C ARG A 2 -14.47 6.94 11.45
N PRO A 3 -14.01 7.11 10.19
CA PRO A 3 -14.56 8.12 9.27
C PRO A 3 -16.05 7.94 8.99
N ALA A 4 -16.56 6.71 8.96
CA ALA A 4 -17.99 6.42 8.78
C ALA A 4 -18.88 6.97 9.90
N SER A 5 -18.32 7.14 11.10
CA SER A 5 -18.96 7.77 12.27
C SER A 5 -18.60 9.25 12.40
N GLN A 6 -17.91 9.84 11.41
CA GLN A 6 -17.36 11.20 11.44
C GLN A 6 -16.35 11.45 12.57
N GLU A 7 -15.74 10.39 13.09
CA GLU A 7 -14.76 10.48 14.18
C GLU A 7 -13.35 10.42 13.61
N TRP A 8 -12.74 11.59 13.45
CA TRP A 8 -11.37 11.71 12.94
C TRP A 8 -10.35 11.31 14.01
N PHE A 9 -9.11 11.09 13.58
CA PHE A 9 -8.02 10.82 14.53
C PHE A 9 -7.54 12.14 15.13
N GLU A 10 -8.17 12.59 16.21
CA GLU A 10 -7.96 13.91 16.80
C GLU A 10 -6.94 13.93 17.95
N ALA A 11 -6.74 12.80 18.64
CA ALA A 11 -5.83 12.71 19.78
C ALA A 11 -5.10 11.37 19.84
N GLY A 12 -3.93 11.37 20.48
CA GLY A 12 -3.04 10.21 20.59
C GLY A 12 -1.93 10.20 19.54
N SER A 13 -1.16 9.11 19.49
CA SER A 13 -0.07 8.94 18.53
C SER A 13 -0.01 7.48 18.06
N LEU A 14 0.24 7.29 16.77
CA LEU A 14 0.54 6.02 16.14
C LEU A 14 1.98 6.07 15.63
N LEU A 15 2.80 5.15 16.11
CA LEU A 15 4.16 4.93 15.63
C LEU A 15 4.19 3.56 14.95
N GLN A 16 4.42 3.55 13.65
CA GLN A 16 4.59 2.33 12.86
C GLN A 16 6.05 2.19 12.47
N HIS A 17 6.59 1.00 12.69
CA HIS A 17 7.92 0.60 12.26
C HIS A 17 7.76 -0.63 11.35
N PHE A 18 8.28 -0.54 10.12
CA PHE A 18 8.27 -1.63 9.17
C PHE A 18 9.66 -1.80 8.56
N GLU A 19 10.21 -3.01 8.67
CA GLU A 19 11.54 -3.35 8.16
C GLU A 19 11.51 -4.64 7.36
N ILE A 20 12.23 -4.65 6.26
CA ILE A 20 12.53 -5.83 5.46
C ILE A 20 14.05 -5.93 5.35
N THR A 21 14.57 -7.08 5.74
CA THR A 21 15.98 -7.45 5.56
C THR A 21 16.08 -8.59 4.55
N LEU A 22 17.03 -8.50 3.62
CA LEU A 22 17.43 -9.57 2.72
C LEU A 22 18.86 -9.96 3.04
N ASP A 23 19.11 -11.26 3.28
CA ASP A 23 20.42 -11.79 3.67
C ASP A 23 21.08 -11.05 4.85
N GLY A 24 20.26 -10.63 5.82
CA GLY A 24 20.71 -9.90 7.01
C GLY A 24 21.02 -8.41 6.78
N LEU A 25 20.86 -7.91 5.54
CA LEU A 25 21.05 -6.50 5.20
C LEU A 25 19.69 -5.78 5.08
N PRO A 26 19.55 -4.55 5.61
CA PRO A 26 18.32 -3.77 5.45
C PRO A 26 18.05 -3.45 3.98
N SER A 27 16.88 -3.86 3.49
CA SER A 27 16.43 -3.61 2.11
C SER A 27 15.32 -2.55 2.05
N LEU A 28 14.48 -2.50 3.09
CA LEU A 28 13.50 -1.42 3.28
C LEU A 28 13.37 -1.11 4.77
N VAL A 29 13.43 0.16 5.14
CA VAL A 29 13.21 0.65 6.51
C VAL A 29 12.22 1.81 6.45
N GLU A 30 11.06 1.64 7.06
CA GLU A 30 10.02 2.67 7.14
C GLU A 30 9.64 2.96 8.59
N ARG A 31 9.58 4.25 8.92
CA ARG A 31 9.08 4.76 10.20
C ARG A 31 8.02 5.80 9.92
N SER A 32 6.79 5.52 10.31
CA SER A 32 5.66 6.43 10.14
C SER A 32 5.14 6.85 11.51
N ARG A 33 5.00 8.16 11.73
CA ARG A 33 4.40 8.72 12.93
C ARG A 33 3.17 9.52 12.53
N PHE A 34 2.02 9.15 13.09
CA PHE A 34 0.77 9.87 12.93
C PHE A 34 0.33 10.37 14.30
N ASP A 35 0.39 11.68 14.52
CA ASP A 35 -0.15 12.29 15.73
C ASP A 35 -1.59 12.76 15.45
N GLY A 36 -2.49 12.47 16.38
CA GLY A 36 -3.89 12.90 16.29
C GLY A 36 -4.00 14.43 16.22
N GLY A 37 -4.89 14.92 15.35
CA GLY A 37 -5.08 16.35 15.13
C GLY A 37 -3.93 17.05 14.39
N SER A 38 -2.88 16.33 14.00
CA SER A 38 -1.75 16.91 13.26
C SER A 38 -2.19 17.43 11.89
N PRO A 39 -1.67 18.60 11.44
CA PRO A 39 -1.89 19.10 10.08
C PRO A 39 -1.48 18.09 8.99
N MET A 40 -0.54 17.19 9.27
CA MET A 40 -0.12 16.12 8.35
C MET A 40 -1.28 15.24 7.89
N LEU A 41 -2.30 15.04 8.73
CA LEU A 41 -3.44 14.19 8.39
C LEU A 41 -4.27 14.78 7.23
N GLN A 42 -4.25 16.11 7.05
CA GLN A 42 -5.06 16.82 6.04
C GLN A 42 -4.20 17.41 4.92
N ALA A 43 -2.94 17.75 5.19
CA ALA A 43 -2.09 18.41 4.23
C ALA A 43 -1.70 17.50 3.05
N ARG A 44 -1.52 18.11 1.86
CA ARG A 44 -1.10 17.42 0.63
C ARG A 44 0.24 16.70 0.74
N TRP A 45 1.15 17.20 1.58
CA TRP A 45 2.45 16.58 1.84
C TRP A 45 2.38 15.42 2.83
N GLY A 46 1.24 15.24 3.49
CA GLY A 46 0.95 14.12 4.38
C GLY A 46 -0.11 13.20 3.77
N LEU A 47 -1.13 12.85 4.55
CA LEU A 47 -2.19 11.92 4.12
C LEU A 47 -3.23 12.55 3.19
N HIS A 48 -3.19 13.87 2.97
CA HIS A 48 -4.12 14.57 2.09
C HIS A 48 -5.60 14.29 2.40
N GLY A 49 -5.93 14.09 3.67
CA GLY A 49 -7.30 13.78 4.12
C GLY A 49 -7.75 12.34 3.85
N TYR A 50 -6.89 11.47 3.32
CA TYR A 50 -7.19 10.05 3.13
C TYR A 50 -6.97 9.25 4.42
N PRO A 51 -8.02 8.65 5.01
CA PRO A 51 -7.94 7.91 6.26
C PRO A 51 -7.42 6.47 6.10
N ALA A 52 -7.38 5.93 4.87
CA ALA A 52 -6.89 4.59 4.60
C ALA A 52 -5.57 4.67 3.82
N LEU A 53 -4.56 3.93 4.29
CA LEU A 53 -3.27 3.77 3.65
C LEU A 53 -2.90 2.27 3.59
N ALA A 54 -2.11 1.88 2.60
CA ALA A 54 -1.54 0.54 2.52
C ALA A 54 -0.20 0.51 1.78
N THR A 55 0.63 -0.45 2.16
CA THR A 55 1.89 -0.77 1.52
C THR A 55 1.90 -2.26 1.18
N LEU A 56 2.24 -2.60 -0.07
CA LEU A 56 2.53 -3.97 -0.51
C LEU A 56 3.98 -4.01 -0.94
N VAL A 57 4.71 -5.01 -0.47
CA VAL A 57 6.10 -5.24 -0.86
C VAL A 57 6.26 -6.66 -1.38
N CYS A 58 7.05 -6.80 -2.44
CA CYS A 58 7.39 -8.10 -3.00
C CYS A 58 8.86 -8.10 -3.40
N THR A 59 9.57 -9.19 -3.12
CA THR A 59 10.88 -9.46 -3.70
C THR A 59 10.70 -9.75 -5.18
N LEU A 60 11.17 -8.85 -6.03
CA LEU A 60 10.98 -8.93 -7.48
C LEU A 60 12.06 -8.09 -8.18
N GLU A 61 12.71 -8.69 -9.16
CA GLU A 61 13.59 -8.02 -10.12
C GLU A 61 13.18 -8.44 -11.54
N ASP A 62 12.02 -7.96 -11.98
CA ASP A 62 11.49 -8.21 -13.32
C ASP A 62 10.78 -6.97 -13.84
N GLU A 63 11.39 -6.31 -14.83
CA GLU A 63 10.87 -5.08 -15.44
C GLU A 63 9.50 -5.28 -16.10
N HIS A 64 9.24 -6.47 -16.65
CA HIS A 64 7.96 -6.74 -17.31
C HIS A 64 6.80 -6.78 -16.30
N THR A 65 6.98 -7.50 -15.19
CA THR A 65 6.00 -7.53 -14.10
C THR A 65 5.85 -6.15 -13.46
N GLU A 66 6.93 -5.39 -13.32
CA GLU A 66 6.89 -4.03 -12.78
C GLU A 66 6.05 -3.09 -13.67
N GLN A 67 6.24 -3.14 -14.98
CA GLN A 67 5.41 -2.37 -15.92
C GLN A 67 3.94 -2.80 -15.83
N GLY A 68 3.67 -4.10 -15.70
CA GLY A 68 2.30 -4.60 -15.47
C GLY A 68 1.66 -4.04 -14.19
N LEU A 69 2.45 -3.87 -13.12
CA LEU A 69 1.99 -3.21 -11.90
C LEU A 69 1.76 -1.71 -12.10
N ARG A 70 2.60 -1.01 -12.90
CA ARG A 70 2.39 0.41 -13.24
C ARG A 70 1.09 0.62 -14.01
N ASP A 71 0.82 -0.23 -14.98
CA ASP A 71 -0.41 -0.18 -15.77
C ASP A 71 -1.63 -0.44 -14.89
N LEU A 72 -1.53 -1.41 -13.98
CA LEU A 72 -2.56 -1.71 -12.98
C LEU A 72 -2.81 -0.50 -12.06
N CYS A 73 -1.76 0.15 -11.56
CA CYS A 73 -1.92 1.41 -10.81
C CYS A 73 -2.67 2.45 -11.65
N GLY A 74 -2.34 2.58 -12.94
CA GLY A 74 -3.04 3.46 -13.87
C GLY A 74 -4.54 3.17 -14.01
N GLN A 75 -4.93 1.90 -14.05
CA GLN A 75 -6.33 1.47 -14.15
C GLN A 75 -7.15 1.73 -12.89
N HIS A 76 -6.51 1.68 -11.71
CA HIS A 76 -7.17 1.85 -10.42
C HIS A 76 -7.14 3.30 -9.90
N ARG A 77 -6.16 4.11 -10.34
CA ARG A 77 -6.02 5.50 -9.90
C ARG A 77 -7.27 6.30 -10.25
N GLY A 78 -7.70 7.17 -9.33
CA GLY A 78 -8.85 8.04 -9.53
C GLY A 78 -9.01 9.07 -8.42
N GLU A 79 -10.15 9.77 -8.40
CA GLU A 79 -10.41 10.85 -7.44
C GLU A 79 -10.32 10.41 -5.97
N HIS A 80 -10.62 9.14 -5.69
CA HIS A 80 -10.69 8.61 -4.32
C HIS A 80 -9.63 7.54 -4.00
N LEU A 81 -8.68 7.31 -4.92
CA LEU A 81 -7.60 6.35 -4.76
C LEU A 81 -6.34 6.88 -5.46
N SER A 82 -5.33 7.17 -4.65
CA SER A 82 -3.96 7.35 -5.13
C SER A 82 -3.21 6.05 -4.88
N ILE A 83 -2.59 5.49 -5.93
CA ILE A 83 -1.81 4.26 -5.86
C ILE A 83 -0.64 4.37 -6.83
N GLU A 84 0.55 4.02 -6.34
CA GLU A 84 1.78 4.06 -7.12
C GLU A 84 2.66 2.85 -6.81
N VAL A 85 3.50 2.50 -7.77
CA VAL A 85 4.52 1.45 -7.65
C VAL A 85 5.92 2.02 -7.90
N THR A 86 6.89 1.52 -7.15
CA THR A 86 8.30 1.90 -7.29
C THR A 86 9.16 0.65 -7.18
N GLN A 87 10.05 0.47 -8.15
CA GLN A 87 11.13 -0.51 -8.09
C GLN A 87 12.27 0.03 -7.23
N LEU A 88 12.69 -0.76 -6.25
CA LEU A 88 13.92 -0.61 -5.47
C LEU A 88 14.84 -1.80 -5.82
N PRO A 89 16.14 -1.76 -5.44
CA PRO A 89 16.99 -2.94 -5.56
C PRO A 89 16.38 -4.14 -4.81
N GLY A 90 16.17 -5.27 -5.49
CA GLY A 90 15.58 -6.49 -4.93
C GLY A 90 14.08 -6.45 -4.61
N LEU A 91 13.43 -5.29 -4.62
CA LEU A 91 12.05 -5.12 -4.14
C LEU A 91 11.21 -4.26 -5.09
N VAL A 92 9.95 -4.65 -5.29
CA VAL A 92 8.92 -3.74 -5.77
C VAL A 92 8.03 -3.33 -4.60
N VAL A 93 7.75 -2.03 -4.49
CA VAL A 93 6.91 -1.46 -3.43
C VAL A 93 5.74 -0.72 -4.04
N MET A 94 4.52 -1.13 -3.68
CA MET A 94 3.30 -0.41 -4.00
C MET A 94 2.77 0.30 -2.77
N ARG A 95 2.36 1.56 -2.92
CA ARG A 95 1.74 2.35 -1.85
C ARG A 95 0.43 2.93 -2.35
N ALA A 96 -0.58 2.93 -1.47
CA ALA A 96 -1.88 3.48 -1.79
C ALA A 96 -2.48 4.27 -0.62
N GLN A 97 -3.29 5.27 -0.95
CA GLN A 97 -4.13 6.00 -0.01
C GLN A 97 -5.50 6.29 -0.63
N ALA A 98 -6.55 6.19 0.18
CA ALA A 98 -7.93 6.31 -0.30
C ALA A 98 -8.90 6.75 0.80
N GLN A 99 -10.10 7.17 0.40
CA GLN A 99 -11.15 7.51 1.36
C GLN A 99 -11.71 6.30 2.12
N GLN A 100 -11.57 5.12 1.55
CA GLN A 100 -12.03 3.86 2.13
C GLN A 100 -11.01 2.77 1.84
N ALA A 101 -10.99 1.71 2.65
CA ALA A 101 -10.08 0.58 2.44
C ALA A 101 -10.44 -0.26 1.22
N ALA A 102 -11.71 -0.30 0.79
CA ALA A 102 -12.17 -1.21 -0.27
C ALA A 102 -11.50 -0.98 -1.64
N PRO A 103 -11.35 0.25 -2.17
CA PRO A 103 -10.60 0.50 -3.40
C PRO A 103 -9.15 0.01 -3.33
N ILE A 104 -8.49 0.24 -2.18
CA ILE A 104 -7.12 -0.24 -1.94
C ILE A 104 -7.07 -1.77 -1.96
N LYS A 105 -7.96 -2.44 -1.21
CA LYS A 105 -8.06 -3.91 -1.17
C LYS A 105 -8.22 -4.46 -2.60
N ASN A 106 -9.12 -3.91 -3.39
CA ASN A 106 -9.37 -4.35 -4.77
C ASN A 106 -8.12 -4.24 -5.66
N ALA A 107 -7.42 -3.10 -5.62
CA ALA A 107 -6.19 -2.90 -6.36
C ALA A 107 -5.08 -3.86 -5.89
N PHE A 108 -4.96 -4.07 -4.57
CA PHE A 108 -3.94 -4.95 -4.00
C PHE A 108 -4.22 -6.44 -4.27
N PHE A 109 -5.49 -6.86 -4.32
CA PHE A 109 -5.86 -8.20 -4.80
C PHE A 109 -5.46 -8.40 -6.27
N ALA A 110 -5.69 -7.40 -7.12
CA ALA A 110 -5.31 -7.48 -8.53
C ALA A 110 -3.78 -7.55 -8.69
N ALA A 111 -3.05 -6.69 -7.97
CA ALA A 111 -1.59 -6.69 -7.94
C ALA A 111 -1.03 -8.03 -7.44
N TRP A 112 -1.59 -8.56 -6.35
CA TRP A 112 -1.20 -9.86 -5.81
C TRP A 112 -1.42 -10.99 -6.81
N ARG A 113 -2.54 -11.00 -7.55
CA ARG A 113 -2.80 -12.00 -8.59
C ARG A 113 -1.78 -11.94 -9.72
N LEU A 114 -1.42 -10.74 -10.15
CA LEU A 114 -0.39 -10.52 -11.15
C LEU A 114 0.96 -11.05 -10.65
N LEU A 115 1.39 -10.62 -9.45
CA LEU A 115 2.64 -11.04 -8.82
C LEU A 115 2.74 -12.56 -8.63
N ARG A 116 1.68 -13.21 -8.15
CA ARG A 116 1.63 -14.66 -7.95
C ARG A 116 1.86 -15.43 -9.25
N ARG A 117 1.22 -14.98 -10.35
CA ARG A 117 1.38 -15.62 -11.65
C ARG A 117 2.79 -15.47 -12.17
N SER A 118 3.36 -14.27 -12.10
CA SER A 118 4.73 -14.01 -12.53
C SER A 118 5.77 -14.82 -11.74
N LEU A 119 5.60 -14.94 -10.42
CA LEU A 119 6.61 -15.56 -9.56
C LEU A 119 6.51 -17.09 -9.45
N GLN A 120 5.30 -17.65 -9.52
CA GLN A 120 5.06 -19.06 -9.18
C GLN A 120 4.40 -19.84 -10.31
N ASN A 121 4.10 -19.20 -11.45
CA ASN A 121 3.37 -19.79 -12.59
C ASN A 121 2.13 -20.61 -12.17
N THR A 122 1.50 -20.22 -11.07
CA THR A 122 0.40 -20.93 -10.43
C THR A 122 -0.81 -20.02 -10.34
N GLU A 123 -2.01 -20.59 -10.36
CA GLU A 123 -3.24 -19.82 -10.17
C GLU A 123 -3.25 -19.11 -8.81
N ALA A 124 -3.60 -17.82 -8.84
CA ALA A 124 -3.62 -16.97 -7.67
C ALA A 124 -4.94 -17.13 -6.89
N VAL A 125 -4.95 -18.02 -5.90
CA VAL A 125 -6.11 -18.24 -5.00
C VAL A 125 -5.95 -17.39 -3.73
N ALA A 126 -6.78 -16.35 -3.60
CA ALA A 126 -6.71 -15.42 -2.47
C ALA A 126 -6.95 -16.14 -1.12
N PRO A 127 -6.14 -15.89 -0.08
CA PRO A 127 -6.37 -16.41 1.27
C PRO A 127 -7.74 -16.01 1.82
N ARG A 128 -8.42 -16.93 2.51
CA ARG A 128 -9.75 -16.65 3.13
C ARG A 128 -9.73 -15.46 4.10
N ILE A 129 -8.60 -15.28 4.81
CA ILE A 129 -8.40 -14.16 5.75
C ILE A 129 -8.47 -12.77 5.09
N TRP A 130 -8.45 -12.67 3.76
CA TRP A 130 -8.56 -11.39 3.06
C TRP A 130 -10.01 -10.95 2.82
N PHE A 131 -10.98 -11.84 3.05
CA PHE A 131 -12.42 -11.58 2.86
C PHE A 131 -13.15 -11.26 4.16
N THR A 132 -12.43 -11.13 5.27
CA THR A 132 -12.93 -10.55 6.52
C THR A 132 -12.80 -9.03 6.49
#